data_AF-A0A0N7KR76-F1
#
_entry.id   AF-A0A0N7KR76-F1
#
_cell.length_a   1.000
_cell.length_b   1.000
_cell.length_c   1.000
_cell.angle_alpha   90.00
_cell.angle_beta   90.00
_cell.angle_gamma   90.00
#
_symmetry.space_group_name_H-M   'P 1'
#
loop_
_entity.id
_entity.type
_entity.pdbx_description
1 polymer ?
#
loop_
_entity_poly.entity_id
_entity_poly.type
_entity_poly.pdbx_seq_one_letter_code
_entity_poly.pdbx_strand_id
1 'polypeptide(L)'
;QNVLNLYESCSGQIVNKDKSSIMFSKNTSQADRKMVMEILDISTEARNEKYLGLPVYMGRSRAKTFAYLKERVWKKIQGWKEKLLSKAGKDILIKAVAQAIPTFAMSCFDLTKTLCDEISAIICRYFWSQQETENKMHWLSW
;
A
#
# COMPACT_ATOMS: atom_id res chain seq x y z
N GLN A 1 6.44 -23.76 20.21
CA GLN A 1 5.93 -22.88 21.29
C GLN A 1 7.06 -22.27 22.14
N ASN A 2 8.09 -23.02 22.56
CA ASN A 2 9.17 -22.49 23.44
C ASN A 2 9.79 -21.15 23.00
N VAL A 3 10.04 -20.96 21.70
CA VAL A 3 10.63 -19.70 21.19
C VAL A 3 9.67 -18.52 21.35
N LEU A 4 8.37 -18.73 21.12
CA LEU A 4 7.36 -17.69 21.32
C LEU A 4 7.25 -17.36 22.81
N ASN A 5 7.13 -18.35 23.67
CA ASN A 5 7.07 -18.12 25.12
C ASN A 5 8.32 -17.39 25.64
N LEU A 6 9.51 -17.73 25.10
CA LEU A 6 10.74 -17.02 25.43
C LEU A 6 10.66 -15.56 24.96
N TYR A 7 10.25 -15.30 23.72
CA TYR A 7 10.03 -13.95 23.21
C TYR A 7 9.05 -13.16 24.08
N GLU A 8 7.92 -13.77 24.47
CA GLU A 8 6.90 -13.13 25.30
C GLU A 8 7.47 -12.79 26.69
N SER A 9 8.24 -13.72 27.28
CA SER A 9 8.88 -13.48 28.58
C SER A 9 9.95 -12.39 28.54
N CYS A 10 10.73 -12.30 27.46
CA CYS A 10 11.81 -11.32 27.34
C CYS A 10 11.32 -9.93 26.91
N SER A 11 10.33 -9.87 26.01
CA SER A 11 9.81 -8.61 25.46
C SER A 11 8.66 -8.01 26.28
N GLY A 12 7.97 -8.82 27.09
CA GLY A 12 6.70 -8.46 27.73
C GLY A 12 5.52 -8.32 26.76
N GLN A 13 5.69 -8.70 25.49
CA GLN A 13 4.64 -8.68 24.49
C GLN A 13 3.99 -10.07 24.38
N ILE A 14 2.73 -10.12 23.95
CA ILE A 14 2.01 -11.39 23.71
C ILE A 14 1.59 -11.44 22.25
N VAL A 15 1.80 -12.58 21.60
CA VAL A 15 1.38 -12.78 20.22
C VAL A 15 -0.14 -12.87 20.16
N ASN A 16 -0.75 -11.93 19.44
CA ASN A 16 -2.19 -11.99 19.17
C ASN A 16 -2.46 -13.00 18.06
N LYS A 17 -2.83 -14.23 18.44
CA LYS A 17 -3.10 -15.33 17.49
C LYS A 17 -4.27 -15.03 16.55
N ASP A 18 -5.32 -14.35 17.03
CA ASP A 18 -6.49 -13.99 16.23
C ASP A 18 -6.18 -12.98 15.11
N LYS A 19 -5.16 -12.14 15.31
CA LYS A 19 -4.65 -11.18 14.31
C LYS A 19 -3.45 -11.71 13.53
N SER A 20 -2.95 -12.89 13.89
CA SER A 20 -1.80 -13.52 13.25
C SER A 20 -2.26 -14.43 12.13
N SER A 21 -1.43 -14.51 11.11
CA SER A 21 -1.70 -15.27 9.89
C SER A 21 -0.41 -15.90 9.40
N ILE A 22 -0.46 -17.14 8.94
CA ILE A 22 0.71 -17.84 8.41
C ILE A 22 0.66 -17.84 6.89
N MET A 23 1.78 -17.52 6.25
CA MET A 23 1.93 -17.65 4.80
C MET A 23 2.81 -18.86 4.49
N PHE A 24 2.30 -19.79 3.69
CA PHE A 24 3.04 -20.95 3.23
C PHE A 24 3.48 -20.80 1.78
N SER A 25 4.59 -21.45 1.43
CA SER A 25 4.95 -21.63 0.02
C SER A 25 3.92 -22.49 -0.68
N LYS A 26 3.74 -22.27 -1.99
CA LYS A 26 2.89 -23.14 -2.82
C LYS A 26 3.33 -24.60 -2.79
N ASN A 27 4.61 -24.84 -2.53
CA ASN A 27 5.22 -26.16 -2.54
C ASN A 27 5.08 -26.89 -1.20
N THR A 28 4.53 -26.25 -0.16
CA THR A 28 4.32 -26.87 1.15
C THR A 28 3.09 -27.78 1.09
N SER A 29 3.24 -29.04 1.51
CA SER A 29 2.15 -30.03 1.53
C SER A 29 1.04 -29.63 2.49
N GLN A 30 -0.19 -30.09 2.27
CA GLN A 30 -1.30 -29.79 3.18
C GLN A 30 -1.09 -30.36 4.58
N ALA A 31 -0.42 -31.51 4.68
CA ALA A 31 -0.08 -32.13 5.96
C ALA A 31 0.85 -31.23 6.78
N ASP A 32 1.92 -30.71 6.16
CA ASP A 32 2.88 -29.83 6.83
C ASP A 32 2.23 -28.49 7.23
N ARG A 33 1.36 -27.94 6.37
CA ARG A 33 0.61 -26.71 6.69
C ARG A 33 -0.24 -26.90 7.93
N LYS A 34 -1.03 -27.97 7.96
CA LYS A 34 -1.91 -28.29 9.10
C LYS A 34 -1.09 -28.50 10.37
N MET A 35 0.00 -29.25 10.30
CA MET A 35 0.91 -29.47 11.42
C MET A 35 1.45 -28.15 11.98
N VAL A 36 1.93 -27.25 11.12
CA VAL A 36 2.47 -25.94 11.57
C VAL A 36 1.37 -25.05 12.14
N MET A 37 0.18 -25.03 11.53
CA MET A 37 -0.97 -24.28 12.03
C MET A 37 -1.43 -24.76 13.40
N GLU A 38 -1.46 -26.08 13.64
CA GLU A 38 -1.77 -26.67 14.94
C GLU A 38 -0.70 -26.36 15.98
N ILE A 39 0.59 -26.46 15.63
CA ILE A 39 1.70 -26.14 16.53
C ILE A 39 1.66 -24.68 16.96
N LEU A 40 1.35 -23.76 16.05
CA LEU A 40 1.31 -22.31 16.31
C LEU A 40 -0.03 -21.83 16.85
N ASP A 41 -1.08 -22.67 16.78
CA ASP A 41 -2.45 -22.34 17.15
C ASP A 41 -2.96 -21.10 16.37
N ILE A 42 -2.68 -21.10 15.06
CA ILE A 42 -3.12 -20.06 14.11
C ILE A 42 -3.93 -20.73 13.01
N SER A 43 -5.20 -20.34 12.87
CA SER A 43 -6.15 -20.91 11.90
C SER A 43 -6.18 -20.18 10.56
N THR A 44 -5.49 -19.04 10.43
CA THR A 44 -5.59 -18.14 9.27
C THR A 44 -4.38 -18.27 8.33
N GLU A 45 -4.62 -18.54 7.03
CA GLU A 45 -3.59 -18.52 5.99
C GLU A 45 -3.59 -17.16 5.24
N ALA A 46 -2.49 -16.41 5.33
CA ALA A 46 -2.32 -15.13 4.65
C ALA A 46 -2.11 -15.31 3.14
N ARG A 47 -3.20 -15.39 2.37
CA ARG A 47 -3.11 -15.43 0.89
C ARG A 47 -3.25 -14.07 0.21
N ASN A 48 -4.23 -13.29 0.63
CA ASN A 48 -4.52 -11.96 0.10
C ASN A 48 -4.65 -10.91 1.22
N GLU A 49 -4.11 -11.23 2.39
CA GLU A 49 -4.22 -10.37 3.55
C GLU A 49 -3.27 -9.19 3.47
N LYS A 50 -3.71 -8.11 4.14
CA LYS A 50 -2.90 -6.91 4.31
C LYS A 50 -2.51 -6.79 5.76
N TYR A 51 -1.23 -6.60 6.00
CA TYR A 51 -0.72 -6.22 7.30
C TYR A 51 -0.37 -4.74 7.28
N LEU A 52 -0.96 -3.97 8.20
CA LEU A 52 -0.83 -2.50 8.24
C LEU A 52 -1.18 -1.81 6.91
N GLY A 53 -2.15 -2.37 6.17
CA GLY A 53 -2.59 -1.85 4.87
C GLY A 53 -1.69 -2.21 3.68
N LEU A 54 -0.59 -2.92 3.93
CA LEU A 54 0.34 -3.39 2.90
C LEU A 54 0.16 -4.90 2.64
N PRO A 55 0.33 -5.35 1.40
CA PRO A 55 0.21 -6.78 1.07
C PRO A 55 1.32 -7.58 1.75
N VAL A 56 0.95 -8.69 2.40
CA VAL A 56 1.91 -9.63 3.01
C VAL A 56 2.62 -10.46 1.94
N TYR A 57 1.93 -10.74 0.83
CA TYR A 57 2.45 -11.48 -0.31
C TYR A 57 2.46 -10.62 -1.58
N MET A 58 3.60 -10.62 -2.28
CA MET A 58 3.72 -10.08 -3.63
C MET A 58 3.67 -11.20 -4.64
N GLY A 59 2.54 -11.28 -5.35
CA GLY A 59 2.43 -12.16 -6.52
C GLY A 59 3.36 -11.73 -7.65
N ARG A 60 3.23 -12.41 -8.80
CA ARG A 60 4.12 -12.23 -9.97
C ARG A 60 4.20 -10.79 -10.50
N SER A 61 3.14 -9.99 -10.32
CA SER A 61 3.08 -8.62 -10.83
C SER A 61 3.06 -7.60 -9.68
N ARG A 62 4.19 -6.92 -9.46
CA ARG A 62 4.29 -5.77 -8.53
C ARG A 62 3.31 -4.66 -8.92
N ALA A 63 3.15 -4.40 -10.22
CA ALA A 63 2.24 -3.39 -10.73
C ALA A 63 0.79 -3.66 -10.29
N LYS A 64 0.31 -4.90 -10.40
CA LYS A 64 -1.04 -5.27 -9.95
C LYS A 64 -1.18 -5.16 -8.43
N THR A 65 -0.17 -5.60 -7.68
CA THR A 65 -0.16 -5.57 -6.21
C THR A 65 -0.30 -4.16 -5.65
N PHE A 66 0.34 -3.17 -6.29
CA PHE A 66 0.34 -1.77 -5.82
C PHE A 66 -0.57 -0.82 -6.61
N ALA A 67 -1.34 -1.32 -7.59
CA ALA A 67 -2.28 -0.52 -8.38
C ALA A 67 -3.28 0.26 -7.51
N TYR A 68 -3.62 -0.25 -6.32
CA TYR A 68 -4.49 0.44 -5.37
C TYR A 68 -3.92 1.77 -4.88
N LEU A 69 -2.59 1.96 -4.87
CA LEU A 69 -1.97 3.23 -4.47
C LEU A 69 -2.33 4.32 -5.47
N LYS A 70 -2.19 4.03 -6.77
CA LYS A 70 -2.63 4.92 -7.84
C LYS A 70 -4.11 5.27 -7.70
N GLU A 71 -4.95 4.26 -7.47
CA GLU A 71 -6.39 4.47 -7.32
C GLU A 71 -6.73 5.37 -6.11
N ARG A 72 -6.02 5.20 -4.99
CA ARG A 72 -6.21 6.06 -3.81
C ARG A 72 -5.83 7.51 -4.08
N VAL A 73 -4.71 7.74 -4.77
CA VAL A 73 -4.29 9.09 -5.17
C VAL A 73 -5.30 9.70 -6.15
N TRP A 74 -5.72 8.93 -7.15
CA TRP A 74 -6.71 9.34 -8.13
C TRP A 74 -8.04 9.74 -7.47
N LYS A 75 -8.57 8.90 -6.57
CA LYS A 75 -9.81 9.17 -5.85
C LYS A 75 -9.74 10.46 -5.02
N LYS A 76 -8.60 10.76 -4.39
CA LYS A 76 -8.41 12.03 -3.67
C LYS A 76 -8.46 13.22 -4.63
N ILE A 77 -7.76 13.13 -5.76
CA ILE A 77 -7.71 14.19 -6.77
C ILE A 77 -9.09 14.44 -7.40
N GLN A 78 -9.85 13.39 -7.70
CA GLN A 78 -11.22 13.54 -8.22
C GLN A 78 -12.11 14.31 -7.24
N GLY A 79 -12.07 13.97 -5.96
CA GLY A 79 -12.81 14.70 -4.92
C GLY A 79 -12.33 16.15 -4.68
N TRP A 80 -11.18 16.55 -5.24
CA TRP A 80 -10.69 17.93 -5.19
C TRP A 80 -10.98 18.73 -6.46
N LYS A 81 -11.20 18.08 -7.61
CA LYS A 81 -11.51 18.76 -8.87
C LYS A 81 -12.79 19.59 -8.79
N GLU A 82 -13.76 19.15 -7.99
CA GLU A 82 -15.01 19.89 -7.73
C GLU A 82 -14.82 21.12 -6.84
N LYS A 83 -13.66 21.26 -6.19
CA LYS A 83 -13.38 22.38 -5.29
C LYS A 83 -12.65 23.50 -6.03
N LEU A 84 -13.13 24.72 -5.85
CA LEU A 84 -12.50 25.91 -6.42
C LEU A 84 -11.22 26.28 -5.66
N LEU A 85 -10.12 25.57 -5.93
CA LEU A 85 -8.85 25.74 -5.22
C LEU A 85 -7.87 26.63 -5.97
N SER A 86 -7.20 27.53 -5.24
CA SER A 86 -6.06 28.29 -5.75
C SER A 86 -4.88 27.35 -6.05
N LYS A 87 -3.91 27.81 -6.85
CA LYS A 87 -2.70 27.04 -7.18
C LYS A 87 -1.91 26.64 -5.93
N ALA A 88 -1.82 27.54 -4.94
CA ALA A 88 -1.21 27.27 -3.64
C ALA A 88 -1.99 26.21 -2.85
N GLY A 89 -3.32 26.29 -2.82
CA GLY A 89 -4.16 25.27 -2.19
C GLY A 89 -3.98 23.88 -2.81
N LYS A 90 -3.85 23.81 -4.15
CA LYS A 90 -3.55 22.55 -4.86
C LYS A 90 -2.20 21.97 -4.44
N ASP A 91 -1.15 22.80 -4.38
CA ASP A 91 0.20 22.37 -3.99
C ASP A 91 0.23 21.79 -2.57
N ILE A 92 -0.42 22.48 -1.62
CA ILE A 92 -0.52 22.02 -0.23
C ILE A 92 -1.20 20.64 -0.15
N LEU A 93 -2.34 20.45 -0.83
CA LEU A 93 -3.04 19.16 -0.82
C LEU A 93 -2.24 18.04 -1.49
N ILE A 94 -1.54 18.34 -2.57
CA ILE A 94 -0.66 17.37 -3.24
C ILE A 94 0.41 16.89 -2.27
N LYS A 95 1.15 17.82 -1.64
CA LYS A 95 2.25 17.49 -0.73
C LYS A 95 1.78 16.79 0.54
N ALA A 96 0.74 17.33 1.19
CA ALA A 96 0.27 16.83 2.47
C ALA A 96 -0.52 15.52 2.36
N VAL A 97 -1.19 15.26 1.24
CA VAL A 97 -2.11 14.12 1.09
C VAL A 97 -1.72 13.20 -0.05
N ALA A 98 -1.62 13.70 -1.29
CA ALA A 98 -1.40 12.82 -2.44
C ALA A 98 -0.04 12.10 -2.37
N GLN A 99 1.03 12.85 -2.06
CA GLN A 99 2.39 12.31 -1.94
C GLN A 99 2.58 11.45 -0.69
N ALA A 100 1.81 11.70 0.37
CA ALA A 100 1.86 10.93 1.62
C ALA A 100 1.25 9.51 1.50
N ILE A 101 0.30 9.31 0.59
CA ILE A 101 -0.39 8.01 0.41
C ILE A 101 0.58 6.86 0.09
N PRO A 102 1.46 6.97 -0.93
CA PRO A 102 2.39 5.90 -1.25
C PRO A 102 3.60 5.83 -0.30
N THR A 103 3.86 6.84 0.54
CA THR A 103 5.09 6.93 1.35
C THR A 103 5.35 5.70 2.20
N PHE A 104 4.33 5.17 2.88
CA PHE A 104 4.49 3.97 3.71
C PHE A 104 4.80 2.71 2.87
N ALA A 105 4.19 2.59 1.69
CA ALA A 105 4.51 1.49 0.79
C ALA A 105 5.94 1.62 0.24
N MET A 106 6.38 2.85 -0.09
CA MET A 106 7.73 3.14 -0.60
C MET A 106 8.82 2.92 0.45
N SER A 107 8.53 3.09 1.76
CA SER A 107 9.50 2.79 2.81
C SER A 107 9.74 1.30 3.01
N CYS A 108 8.77 0.46 2.63
CA CYS A 108 8.85 -0.99 2.82
C CYS A 108 9.20 -1.74 1.53
N PHE A 109 8.89 -1.16 0.36
CA PHE A 109 8.99 -1.84 -0.92
C PHE A 109 9.49 -0.93 -2.03
N ASP A 110 10.25 -1.53 -2.93
CA ASP A 110 10.64 -0.89 -4.19
C ASP A 110 9.48 -0.96 -5.20
N LEU A 111 8.75 0.17 -5.30
CA LEU A 111 7.66 0.34 -6.25
C LEU A 111 8.22 0.46 -7.67
N THR A 112 7.51 -0.11 -8.65
CA THR A 112 7.94 -0.04 -10.04
C THR A 112 7.95 1.41 -10.53
N LYS A 113 9.00 1.80 -11.27
CA LYS A 113 9.10 3.13 -11.89
C LYS A 113 7.83 3.55 -12.62
N THR A 114 7.23 2.66 -13.41
CA THR A 114 5.95 2.90 -14.10
C THR A 114 4.83 3.37 -13.18
N LEU A 115 4.70 2.78 -11.98
CA LEU A 115 3.67 3.19 -11.02
C LEU A 115 3.95 4.60 -10.47
N CYS A 116 5.21 4.90 -10.16
CA CYS A 116 5.62 6.23 -9.73
C CYS A 116 5.37 7.28 -10.83
N ASP A 117 5.66 6.95 -12.09
CA ASP A 117 5.42 7.80 -13.25
C ASP A 117 3.91 8.03 -13.46
N GLU A 118 3.07 7.00 -13.32
CA GLU A 118 1.61 7.12 -13.39
C GLU A 118 1.04 8.02 -12.28
N ILE A 119 1.51 7.84 -11.04
CA ILE A 119 1.11 8.68 -9.90
C ILE A 119 1.54 10.13 -10.13
N SER A 120 2.78 10.34 -10.58
CA SER A 120 3.30 11.67 -10.92
C SER A 120 2.46 12.30 -12.03
N ALA A 121 2.17 11.60 -13.13
CA ALA A 121 1.35 12.10 -14.23
C ALA A 121 -0.04 12.55 -13.76
N ILE A 122 -0.68 11.78 -12.87
CA ILE A 122 -1.96 12.14 -12.26
C ILE A 122 -1.85 13.44 -11.45
N ILE A 123 -0.82 13.56 -10.61
CA ILE A 123 -0.56 14.75 -9.80
C ILE A 123 -0.28 15.96 -10.68
N CYS A 124 0.57 15.81 -11.70
CA CYS A 124 0.91 16.86 -12.66
C CYS A 124 -0.32 17.37 -13.40
N ARG A 125 -1.14 16.46 -13.94
CA ARG A 125 -2.36 16.82 -14.65
C ARG A 125 -3.32 17.60 -13.74
N TYR A 126 -3.48 17.18 -12.48
CA TYR A 126 -4.31 17.91 -11.52
C TYR A 126 -3.74 19.30 -11.21
N PHE A 127 -2.44 19.39 -10.96
CA PHE A 127 -1.78 20.64 -10.65
C PHE A 127 -1.92 21.65 -11.79
N TRP A 128 -1.70 21.23 -13.04
CA TRP A 128 -1.76 22.10 -14.23
C TRP A 128 -3.18 22.33 -14.77
N SER A 129 -4.16 21.51 -14.39
CA SER A 129 -5.55 21.78 -14.74
C SER A 129 -6.06 23.10 -14.14
N GLN A 130 -6.68 23.94 -14.95
CA GLN A 130 -7.58 25.01 -14.50
C GLN A 130 -9.02 24.51 -14.56
N GLN A 131 -9.92 25.15 -13.78
CA GLN A 131 -11.26 24.63 -13.47
C GLN A 131 -12.14 24.30 -14.68
N GLU A 132 -11.91 24.87 -15.87
CA GLU A 132 -12.91 24.79 -16.95
C GLU A 132 -12.41 24.36 -18.33
N THR A 133 -11.10 24.25 -18.59
CA THR A 133 -10.64 23.88 -19.94
C THR A 133 -9.62 22.76 -19.90
N GLU A 134 -10.09 21.58 -20.32
CA GLU A 134 -9.28 20.41 -20.57
C GLU A 134 -8.22 20.73 -21.62
N ASN A 135 -6.96 20.40 -21.31
CA ASN A 135 -5.75 20.54 -22.14
C ASN A 135 -5.05 21.90 -22.05
N LYS A 136 -4.08 22.00 -21.13
CA LYS A 136 -3.05 23.04 -21.15
C LYS A 136 -1.65 22.43 -21.21
N MET A 137 -0.75 23.19 -21.83
CA MET A 137 0.65 22.86 -22.03
C MET A 137 1.39 22.86 -20.69
N HIS A 138 2.21 21.84 -20.47
CA HIS A 138 3.13 21.79 -19.32
C HIS A 138 4.26 22.78 -19.59
N TRP A 139 4.31 23.87 -18.81
CA TRP A 139 5.33 24.93 -18.99
C TRP A 139 6.73 24.52 -18.54
N LEU A 140 6.81 23.48 -17.71
CA LEU A 140 8.05 22.90 -17.22
C LEU A 140 7.96 21.39 -17.36
N SER A 141 9.06 20.78 -17.80
CA SER A 141 9.25 19.34 -17.69
C SER A 141 9.17 18.95 -16.21
N TRP A 142 8.30 18.00 -15.90
CA TRP A 142 8.18 17.42 -14.57
C TRP A 142 9.03 16.17 -14.46
#